data_AF-A0A455T9Q8-F1
#
_entry.id   AF-A0A455T9Q8-F1
#
_cell.length_a   1.000
_cell.length_b   1.000
_cell.length_c   1.000
_cell.angle_alpha   90.00
_cell.angle_beta   90.00
_cell.angle_gamma   90.00
#
_symmetry.space_group_name_H-M   'P 1'
#
loop_
_entity.id
_entity.type
_entity.pdbx_description
1 polymer ?
#
loop_
_entity_poly.entity_id
_entity_poly.type
_entity_poly.pdbx_seq_one_letter_code
_entity_poly.pdbx_strand_id
1 'polypeptide(L)'
;MKKNVIFILKKNEQYKLLQLINSLKKNILKNKKNNKKLFLLKNYFNDYTNKFKNMCINGITNYQWSNYNYLINMLKININHNKIKEKKYFNNIRKIKKNIYQLNNKINVWTNLKFKIVTKKLIERETIEEEFFNDILQTKCIIRDVI
;
A
#
# COMPACT_ATOMS: atom_id res chain seq x y z
N MET A 1 20.99 4.18 25.43
CA MET A 1 20.09 3.11 24.94
C MET A 1 18.84 3.59 24.17
N LYS A 2 18.06 4.58 24.64
CA LYS A 2 16.78 4.99 23.98
C LYS A 2 16.86 5.41 22.50
N LYS A 3 18.00 5.96 22.03
CA LYS A 3 18.20 6.37 20.61
C LYS A 3 18.19 5.18 19.63
N ASN A 4 18.81 4.06 20.01
CA ASN A 4 18.82 2.87 19.18
C ASN A 4 17.41 2.29 19.03
N VAL A 5 16.60 2.38 20.09
CA VAL A 5 15.23 1.88 20.08
C VAL A 5 14.37 2.61 19.05
N ILE A 6 14.35 3.95 19.02
CA ILE A 6 13.55 4.71 18.04
C ILE A 6 14.02 4.44 16.61
N PHE A 7 15.33 4.35 16.40
CA PHE A 7 15.89 4.05 15.08
C PHE A 7 15.51 2.64 14.60
N ILE A 8 15.63 1.64 15.47
CA ILE A 8 15.24 0.25 15.19
C ILE A 8 13.73 0.16 14.90
N LEU A 9 12.89 0.80 15.72
CA LEU A 9 11.43 0.82 15.52
C LEU A 9 11.07 1.45 14.17
N LYS A 10 11.67 2.59 13.82
CA LYS A 10 11.44 3.23 12.51
C LYS A 10 11.83 2.29 11.36
N LYS A 11 13.01 1.65 11.44
CA LYS A 11 13.50 0.73 10.40
C LYS A 11 12.58 -0.47 10.23
N ASN A 12 12.07 -1.03 11.32
CA ASN A 12 11.11 -2.14 11.30
C ASN A 12 9.79 -1.73 10.63
N GLU A 13 9.25 -0.56 10.95
CA GLU A 13 8.02 -0.08 10.32
C GLU A 13 8.22 0.23 8.82
N GLN A 14 9.38 0.76 8.41
CA GLN A 14 9.74 0.96 7.00
C GLN A 14 9.82 -0.38 6.23
N TYR A 15 10.36 -1.42 6.85
CA TYR A 15 10.41 -2.75 6.25
C TYR A 15 9.00 -3.34 6.05
N LYS A 16 8.12 -3.23 7.06
CA LYS A 16 6.71 -3.64 6.93
C LYS A 16 5.99 -2.88 5.82
N LEU A 17 6.25 -1.57 5.69
CA LEU A 17 5.70 -0.74 4.62
C LEU A 17 6.11 -1.27 3.23
N LEU A 18 7.39 -1.58 3.03
CA LEU A 18 7.91 -2.15 1.78
C LEU A 18 7.21 -3.46 1.41
N GLN A 19 7.01 -4.35 2.39
CA GLN A 19 6.28 -5.61 2.17
C GLN A 19 4.82 -5.36 1.73
N LEU A 20 4.13 -4.40 2.36
CA LEU A 20 2.77 -4.05 1.98
C LEU A 20 2.69 -3.40 0.59
N ILE A 21 3.65 -2.56 0.22
CA ILE A 21 3.73 -1.98 -1.13
C ILE A 21 3.90 -3.09 -2.18
N ASN A 22 4.77 -4.06 -1.92
CA ASN A 22 4.94 -5.21 -2.82
C ASN A 22 3.66 -6.06 -2.93
N SER A 23 2.97 -6.28 -1.80
CA SER A 23 1.66 -6.95 -1.78
C SER A 23 0.60 -6.18 -2.56
N LEU A 24 0.57 -4.85 -2.45
CA LEU A 24 -0.33 -3.96 -3.19
C LEU A 24 -0.08 -4.09 -4.70
N LYS A 25 1.18 -3.97 -5.14
CA LYS A 25 1.58 -4.12 -6.55
C LYS A 25 1.13 -5.47 -7.10
N LYS A 26 1.38 -6.56 -6.37
CA LYS A 26 0.95 -7.93 -6.75
C LYS A 26 -0.57 -8.02 -6.90
N ASN A 27 -1.35 -7.47 -5.97
CA ASN A 27 -2.81 -7.50 -6.05
C ASN A 27 -3.37 -6.65 -7.20
N ILE A 28 -2.79 -5.47 -7.46
CA ILE A 28 -3.16 -4.63 -8.61
C ILE A 28 -2.92 -5.37 -9.92
N LEU A 29 -1.77 -6.04 -10.07
CA LEU A 29 -1.47 -6.84 -11.26
C LEU A 29 -2.45 -8.01 -11.42
N LYS A 30 -2.77 -8.73 -10.34
CA LYS A 30 -3.78 -9.80 -10.36
C LYS A 30 -5.16 -9.27 -10.78
N ASN A 31 -5.56 -8.11 -10.27
CA ASN A 31 -6.82 -7.48 -10.64
C ASN A 31 -6.86 -7.07 -12.12
N LYS A 32 -5.78 -6.43 -12.62
CA LYS A 32 -5.66 -6.09 -14.05
C LYS A 32 -5.78 -7.32 -14.95
N LYS A 33 -5.11 -8.42 -14.59
CA LYS A 33 -5.21 -9.69 -15.33
C LYS A 33 -6.64 -10.25 -15.29
N ASN A 34 -7.30 -10.22 -14.13
CA ASN A 34 -8.68 -10.67 -13.97
C ASN A 34 -9.65 -9.85 -14.83
N ASN A 35 -9.48 -8.53 -14.87
CA ASN A 35 -10.35 -7.65 -15.63
C ASN A 35 -10.18 -7.84 -17.14
N LYS A 36 -8.95 -8.07 -17.62
CA LYS A 36 -8.71 -8.50 -19.02
C LYS A 36 -9.41 -9.82 -19.34
N LYS A 37 -9.31 -10.82 -18.46
CA LYS A 37 -10.01 -12.10 -18.64
C LYS A 37 -11.53 -11.91 -18.69
N LEU A 38 -12.07 -11.09 -17.80
CA LEU A 38 -13.50 -10.83 -17.72
C LEU A 38 -14.02 -10.08 -18.97
N PHE A 39 -13.23 -9.16 -19.52
CA PHE A 39 -13.51 -8.52 -20.80
C PHE A 39 -13.57 -9.54 -21.94
N LEU A 40 -12.55 -10.39 -22.08
CA LEU A 40 -12.52 -11.43 -23.11
C LEU A 40 -13.70 -12.42 -22.97
N LEU A 41 -13.99 -12.88 -21.76
CA LEU A 41 -15.12 -13.78 -21.51
C LEU A 41 -16.47 -13.17 -21.88
N LYS A 42 -16.66 -11.87 -21.63
CA LYS A 42 -17.88 -11.14 -22.03
C LYS A 42 -17.97 -11.01 -23.55
N ASN A 43 -16.87 -10.71 -24.22
CA ASN A 43 -16.85 -10.63 -25.69
C ASN A 43 -17.18 -11.99 -26.29
N TYR A 44 -16.53 -13.06 -25.83
CA TYR A 44 -16.87 -14.41 -26.27
C TYR A 44 -18.34 -14.75 -26.00
N PHE A 45 -18.86 -14.42 -24.83
CA PHE A 45 -20.27 -14.63 -24.53
C PHE A 45 -21.20 -13.91 -25.53
N ASN A 46 -20.91 -12.66 -25.85
CA ASN A 46 -21.69 -11.89 -26.84
C ASN A 46 -21.57 -12.48 -28.26
N ASP A 47 -20.36 -12.84 -28.68
CA ASP A 47 -20.12 -13.42 -30.01
C ASP A 47 -20.87 -14.74 -30.17
N TYR A 48 -20.81 -15.61 -29.15
CA TYR A 48 -21.47 -16.91 -29.17
C TYR A 48 -23.00 -16.80 -29.08
N THR A 49 -23.52 -15.86 -28.29
CA THR A 49 -24.97 -15.63 -28.22
C THR A 49 -25.51 -15.07 -29.53
N ASN A 50 -24.76 -14.19 -30.21
CA ASN A 50 -25.13 -13.69 -31.54
C ASN A 50 -25.10 -14.82 -32.59
N LYS A 51 -24.05 -15.64 -32.61
CA LYS A 51 -23.98 -16.82 -33.51
C LYS A 51 -25.13 -17.79 -33.27
N PHE A 52 -25.42 -18.07 -31.99
CA PHE A 52 -26.52 -18.96 -31.61
C PHE A 52 -27.87 -18.41 -32.07
N LYS A 53 -28.12 -17.11 -31.91
CA LYS A 53 -29.35 -16.45 -32.39
C LYS A 53 -29.52 -16.64 -33.91
N ASN A 54 -28.46 -16.43 -34.69
CA ASN A 54 -28.50 -16.61 -36.14
C ASN A 54 -28.74 -18.07 -36.53
N MET A 55 -28.14 -19.03 -35.82
CA MET A 55 -28.40 -20.46 -36.05
C MET A 55 -29.83 -20.87 -35.70
N CYS A 56 -30.42 -20.30 -34.65
CA CYS A 56 -31.81 -20.56 -34.31
C CYS A 56 -32.77 -20.09 -35.41
N ILE A 57 -32.48 -18.95 -36.04
CA ILE A 57 -33.27 -18.41 -37.17
C ILE A 57 -33.17 -19.35 -38.39
N ASN A 58 -31.98 -19.89 -38.66
CA ASN A 58 -31.72 -20.72 -39.84
C ASN A 58 -32.05 -22.21 -39.63
N GLY A 59 -32.57 -22.59 -38.46
CA GLY A 59 -32.77 -23.98 -38.06
C GLY A 59 -31.50 -24.58 -37.45
N ILE A 60 -31.60 -25.04 -36.20
CA ILE A 60 -30.50 -25.63 -35.44
C ILE A 60 -30.81 -27.09 -35.09
N THR A 61 -29.81 -27.96 -35.22
CA THR A 61 -29.97 -29.36 -34.80
C THR A 61 -29.99 -29.49 -33.27
N ASN A 62 -30.67 -30.50 -32.74
CA ASN A 62 -30.73 -30.77 -31.29
C ASN A 62 -29.33 -30.90 -30.65
N TYR A 63 -28.38 -31.50 -31.36
CA TYR A 63 -27.00 -31.63 -30.90
C TYR A 63 -26.30 -30.27 -30.76
N GLN A 64 -26.43 -29.41 -31.78
CA GLN A 64 -25.88 -28.05 -31.74
C GLN A 64 -26.55 -27.23 -30.62
N TRP A 65 -27.87 -27.33 -30.46
CA TRP A 65 -28.60 -26.67 -29.37
C TRP A 65 -28.03 -27.02 -27.98
N SER A 66 -27.85 -28.32 -27.72
CA SER A 66 -27.30 -28.80 -26.45
C SER A 66 -25.88 -28.26 -26.19
N ASN A 67 -25.02 -28.33 -27.21
CA ASN A 67 -23.63 -27.84 -27.12
C ASN A 67 -23.55 -26.34 -26.85
N TYR A 68 -24.36 -25.53 -27.53
CA TYR A 68 -24.40 -24.08 -27.32
C TYR A 68 -24.89 -23.72 -25.92
N ASN A 69 -25.95 -24.38 -25.44
CA ASN A 69 -26.45 -24.16 -24.09
C ASN A 69 -25.42 -24.52 -23.02
N TYR A 70 -24.73 -25.66 -23.19
CA TYR A 70 -23.64 -26.05 -22.30
C TYR A 70 -22.51 -25.00 -22.29
N LEU A 71 -22.06 -24.56 -23.47
CA LEU A 71 -21.00 -23.55 -23.59
C LEU A 71 -21.40 -22.21 -22.95
N ILE A 72 -22.62 -21.73 -23.22
CA ILE A 72 -23.17 -20.49 -22.64
C ILE A 72 -23.22 -20.59 -21.12
N ASN A 73 -23.65 -21.72 -20.57
CA ASN A 73 -23.67 -21.94 -19.12
C ASN A 73 -22.26 -21.95 -18.53
N MET A 74 -21.30 -22.62 -19.17
CA MET A 74 -19.90 -22.60 -18.76
C MET A 74 -19.30 -21.18 -18.78
N LEU A 75 -19.62 -20.39 -19.81
CA LEU A 75 -19.21 -18.98 -19.89
C LEU A 75 -19.83 -18.15 -18.76
N LYS A 76 -21.13 -18.33 -18.45
CA LYS A 76 -21.80 -17.64 -17.33
C LYS A 76 -21.12 -17.94 -15.99
N ILE A 77 -20.85 -19.22 -15.72
CA ILE A 77 -20.17 -19.67 -14.49
C ILE A 77 -18.79 -19.01 -14.39
N ASN A 78 -18.00 -19.06 -15.47
CA ASN A 78 -16.66 -18.47 -15.51
C ASN A 78 -16.69 -16.94 -15.35
N ILE A 79 -17.63 -16.25 -15.98
CA ILE A 79 -17.81 -14.80 -15.81
C ILE A 79 -18.13 -14.48 -14.35
N ASN A 80 -19.07 -15.20 -13.73
CA ASN A 80 -19.46 -14.97 -12.35
C ASN A 80 -18.29 -15.20 -11.38
N HIS A 81 -17.52 -16.27 -11.59
CA HIS A 81 -16.30 -16.54 -10.81
C HIS A 81 -15.29 -15.40 -10.90
N ASN A 82 -15.06 -14.85 -12.10
CA ASN A 82 -14.14 -13.73 -12.28
C ASN A 82 -14.68 -12.42 -11.67
N LYS A 83 -16.01 -12.19 -11.63
CA LYS A 83 -16.62 -11.07 -10.89
C LYS A 83 -16.38 -11.18 -9.38
N ILE A 84 -16.55 -12.37 -8.81
CA ILE A 84 -16.28 -12.62 -7.39
C ILE A 84 -14.79 -12.34 -7.07
N LYS A 85 -13.88 -12.80 -7.94
CA LYS A 85 -12.44 -12.51 -7.82
C LYS A 85 -12.14 -11.02 -7.89
N GLU A 86 -12.76 -10.27 -8.81
CA GLU A 86 -12.61 -8.81 -8.91
C GLU A 86 -12.99 -8.13 -7.59
N LYS A 87 -14.16 -8.46 -7.03
CA LYS A 87 -14.61 -7.94 -5.73
C LYS A 87 -13.63 -8.28 -4.60
N LYS A 88 -13.08 -9.49 -4.59
CA LYS A 88 -12.05 -9.92 -3.63
C LYS A 88 -10.76 -9.10 -3.77
N TYR A 89 -10.27 -8.89 -4.99
CA TYR A 89 -9.08 -8.08 -5.23
C TYR A 89 -9.29 -6.62 -4.82
N PHE A 90 -10.44 -6.04 -5.16
CA PHE A 90 -10.79 -4.68 -4.76
C PHE A 90 -10.78 -4.51 -3.24
N ASN A 91 -11.43 -5.42 -2.51
CA ASN A 91 -11.45 -5.40 -1.05
C ASN A 91 -10.04 -5.55 -0.45
N ASN A 92 -9.21 -6.43 -1.01
CA ASN A 92 -7.83 -6.61 -0.55
C ASN A 92 -6.98 -5.36 -0.81
N ILE A 93 -7.10 -4.75 -1.99
CA ILE A 93 -6.41 -3.50 -2.32
C ILE A 93 -6.80 -2.39 -1.34
N ARG A 94 -8.10 -2.25 -1.04
CA ARG A 94 -8.60 -1.26 -0.07
C ARG A 94 -8.02 -1.49 1.33
N LYS A 95 -8.02 -2.73 1.82
CA LYS A 95 -7.41 -3.10 3.11
C LYS A 95 -5.93 -2.77 3.16
N ILE A 96 -5.17 -3.13 2.12
CA ILE A 96 -3.73 -2.86 2.05
C ILE A 96 -3.45 -1.35 2.04
N LYS A 97 -4.22 -0.56 1.27
CA LYS A 97 -4.09 0.91 1.26
C LYS A 97 -4.32 1.52 2.65
N LYS A 98 -5.34 1.05 3.38
CA LYS A 98 -5.60 1.50 4.76
C LYS A 98 -4.41 1.20 5.69
N ASN A 99 -3.85 -0.01 5.59
CA ASN A 99 -2.69 -0.40 6.40
C ASN A 99 -1.43 0.41 6.04
N ILE A 100 -1.20 0.68 4.76
CA ILE A 100 -0.10 1.55 4.29
C ILE A 100 -0.24 2.96 4.89
N TYR A 101 -1.44 3.53 4.88
CA TYR A 101 -1.71 4.84 5.46
C TYR A 101 -1.40 4.86 6.97
N GLN A 102 -1.87 3.86 7.71
CA GLN A 102 -1.59 3.75 9.16
C GLN A 102 -0.09 3.60 9.46
N LEU A 103 0.64 2.81 8.66
CA LEU A 103 2.08 2.64 8.79
C LEU A 103 2.86 3.92 8.49
N ASN A 104 2.47 4.66 7.44
CA ASN A 104 3.07 5.95 7.13
C ASN A 104 2.88 6.95 8.28
N ASN A 105 1.69 6.99 8.89
CA ASN A 105 1.45 7.84 10.06
C ASN A 105 2.36 7.46 11.24
N LYS A 106 2.55 6.15 11.51
CA LYS A 106 3.50 5.70 12.55
C LYS A 106 4.93 6.11 12.23
N ILE A 107 5.38 5.96 10.99
CA ILE A 107 6.72 6.38 10.55
C ILE A 107 6.91 7.88 10.76
N ASN A 108 5.88 8.70 10.46
CA ASN A 108 5.90 10.14 10.68
C ASN A 108 5.99 10.50 12.17
N VAL A 109 5.31 9.77 13.05
CA VAL A 109 5.46 9.95 14.50
C VAL A 109 6.90 9.66 14.92
N TRP A 110 7.50 8.58 14.44
CA TRP A 110 8.89 8.25 14.75
C TRP A 110 9.89 9.27 14.21
N THR A 111 9.65 9.84 13.03
CA THR A 111 10.50 10.91 12.48
C THR A 111 10.41 12.17 13.32
N ASN A 112 9.21 12.55 13.74
CA ASN A 112 8.99 13.74 14.55
C ASN A 112 9.61 13.59 15.94
N LEU A 113 9.48 12.42 16.57
CA LEU A 113 10.15 12.12 17.85
C LEU A 113 11.67 12.17 17.71
N LYS A 114 12.23 11.61 16.63
CA LYS A 114 13.66 11.70 16.35
C LYS A 114 14.11 13.17 16.20
N PHE A 115 13.35 13.98 15.47
CA PHE A 115 13.64 15.40 15.29
C PHE A 115 13.65 16.15 16.63
N LYS A 116 12.58 16.02 17.44
CA LYS A 116 12.50 16.67 18.77
C LYS A 116 13.67 16.32 19.68
N ILE A 117 14.10 15.05 19.68
CA ILE A 117 15.25 14.60 20.49
C ILE A 117 16.56 15.23 20.00
N VAL A 118 16.72 15.43 18.70
CA VAL A 118 17.90 16.08 18.12
C VAL A 118 17.89 17.57 18.46
N THR A 119 16.77 18.26 18.26
CA THR A 119 16.63 19.69 18.57
C THR A 119 16.89 19.97 20.05
N LYS A 120 16.32 19.18 20.97
CA LYS A 120 16.56 19.34 22.41
C LYS A 120 18.06 19.26 22.75
N LYS A 121 18.80 18.37 22.09
CA LYS A 121 20.24 18.19 22.33
C LYS A 121 21.11 19.31 21.76
N LEU A 122 20.66 19.95 20.69
CA LEU A 122 21.33 21.13 20.15
C LEU A 122 21.17 22.29 21.15
N ILE A 123 19.94 22.53 21.60
CA ILE A 123 19.66 23.53 22.63
C ILE A 123 20.45 23.25 23.92
N GLU A 124 20.44 22.00 24.44
CA GLU A 124 21.22 21.62 25.62
C GLU A 124 22.74 21.86 25.45
N ARG A 125 23.28 21.77 24.22
CA ARG A 125 24.69 22.08 23.95
C ARG A 125 24.93 23.58 23.91
N GLU A 126 24.10 24.31 23.20
CA GLU A 126 24.17 25.77 23.12
C GLU A 126 24.11 26.39 24.51
N THR A 127 23.21 25.91 25.39
CA THR A 127 23.11 26.40 26.78
C THR A 127 24.37 26.09 27.59
N ILE A 128 24.96 24.90 27.45
CA ILE A 128 26.21 24.54 28.17
C ILE A 128 27.38 25.39 27.66
N GLU A 129 27.44 25.65 26.35
CA GLU A 129 28.47 26.51 25.75
C GLU A 129 28.33 27.95 26.27
N GLU A 130 27.11 28.50 26.30
CA GLU A 130 26.83 29.82 26.87
C GLU A 130 27.17 29.92 28.37
N GLU A 131 26.80 28.92 29.17
CA GLU A 131 27.17 28.83 30.59
C GLU A 131 28.69 28.84 30.78
N PHE A 132 29.40 28.01 30.00
CA PHE A 132 30.87 27.94 30.04
C PHE A 132 31.53 29.28 29.67
N PHE A 133 31.03 29.98 28.64
CA PHE A 133 31.53 31.30 28.27
C PHE A 133 31.28 32.34 29.37
N ASN A 134 30.11 32.31 30.00
CA ASN A 134 29.78 33.21 31.12
C ASN A 134 30.67 32.96 32.34
N ASP A 135 30.92 31.70 32.69
CA ASP A 135 31.81 31.33 33.80
C ASP A 135 33.25 31.82 33.56
N ILE A 136 33.74 31.74 32.32
CA ILE A 136 35.05 32.29 31.92
C ILE A 136 35.08 33.82 32.05
N LEU A 137 34.00 34.51 31.68
CA LEU A 137 33.93 35.97 31.78
C LEU A 137 33.87 36.43 33.24
N GLN A 138 33.11 35.74 34.09
CA GLN A 138 33.06 36.03 35.53
C GLN A 138 34.41 35.80 36.21
N THR A 139 35.07 34.68 35.93
CA THR A 139 36.42 34.40 36.48
C THR A 139 37.46 35.43 36.03
N LYS A 140 37.40 35.91 34.79
CA LYS A 140 38.26 37.01 34.33
C LYS A 140 37.98 38.34 35.03
N CYS A 141 36.72 38.66 35.35
CA CYS A 141 36.39 39.88 36.11
C CYS A 141 36.94 39.80 37.53
N ILE A 142 36.76 38.66 38.21
CA ILE A 142 37.29 38.44 39.57
C ILE A 142 38.81 38.62 39.62
N ILE A 143 39.56 38.09 38.63
CA ILE A 143 41.02 38.26 38.59
C ILE A 143 41.42 39.72 38.39
N ARG A 144 40.60 40.51 37.68
CA ARG A 144 40.84 41.94 37.43
C ARG A 144 40.60 42.82 38.66
N ASP A 145 39.68 42.41 39.53
CA ASP A 145 39.32 43.14 40.76
C ASP A 145 40.22 42.77 41.96
N VAL A 146 41.07 41.75 41.82
CA VAL A 146 41.98 41.25 42.87
C VAL A 146 43.43 41.74 42.69
N ILE A 147 43.78 42.30 41.52
CA ILE A 147 45.11 42.88 41.21
C ILE A 147 45.05 44.40 41.36
#